data_AF-A0A088S5X8-F1
#
_entry.id   AF-A0A088S5X8-F1
#
_cell.length_a   1.000
_cell.length_b   1.000
_cell.length_c   1.000
_cell.angle_alpha   90.00
_cell.angle_beta   90.00
_cell.angle_gamma   90.00
#
_symmetry.space_group_name_H-M   'P 1'
#
loop_
_entity.id
_entity.type
_entity.pdbx_description
1 polymer ?
#
loop_
_entity_poly.entity_id
_entity_poly.type
_entity_poly.pdbx_seq_one_letter_code
_entity_poly.pdbx_strand_id
1 'polypeptide(L)'
;MFRGHWIVADMDGTLTPTPTRAHGKYLTLSHCMQTGLGCGAHYKSCLPWLRLFLELGGTLCVVSTAGKRMWSQLYPDLAPALFRLRAAATAAGAAAAGGNDAPSGPSPPIGSLDAPGTLYLCGFTGAALFRSRPWEAVWSDMDRLHPHWRVPSAPHPSRFDEDERLQKGETAVAVAEVPPSGVALEEWTEYREQGVTPGTADSQATSSGAASRIATIDAATCMLAMDEGRQALVRFFEHSSYVCGHDAARAKDFFAACLSTKYHSVFADLLHQLLAEAHVTTRRGGDGASGAHTGTPHVCFAASKVLSSAALAKHGFFLRETGDALVDVQSVPRADGTVADDAAVAQVIVMGIPMRFSNHVFPATGSSPFNSSPATSRDWHCCPQCAAAGAGARQRLEAAGLELKSQPNSVCLHRRGVDKATCVRWLLAQHERHQLLFKLSQALAFGDMPESVDAPLTAFPPMQFISLSPQDDAAARLANIERAAVAGSTSADETGGQGERQQQPPPSGYLSDGAHYMFHVGGEEEGTGLFLEELLVSCTSEQQRSAASSSTAAADATRMANWFTADRVAVCATRARRRMEEELLRRRRQQQERSTARAQGTTHPTV
;
A
#
# COMPACT_ATOMS: atom_id res chain seq x y z
N MET A 1 10.50 12.20 -23.41
CA MET A 1 11.42 12.84 -22.43
C MET A 1 11.86 11.87 -21.34
N PHE A 2 10.92 11.27 -20.59
CA PHE A 2 11.21 10.40 -19.44
C PHE A 2 11.31 8.92 -19.81
N ARG A 3 11.57 8.59 -21.08
CA ARG A 3 11.76 7.19 -21.50
C ARG A 3 12.94 6.60 -20.71
N GLY A 4 12.74 5.42 -20.13
CA GLY A 4 13.72 4.77 -19.25
C GLY A 4 13.81 5.33 -17.82
N HIS A 5 12.99 6.32 -17.47
CA HIS A 5 12.87 6.82 -16.10
C HIS A 5 11.68 6.17 -15.40
N TRP A 6 11.87 5.79 -14.14
CA TRP A 6 10.90 5.02 -13.38
C TRP A 6 10.52 5.69 -12.06
N ILE A 7 9.24 5.65 -11.72
CA ILE A 7 8.74 5.93 -10.38
C ILE A 7 8.20 4.60 -9.84
N VAL A 8 8.74 4.13 -8.72
CA VAL A 8 8.25 2.95 -7.97
C VAL A 8 7.61 3.46 -6.68
N ALA A 9 6.30 3.49 -6.61
CA ALA A 9 5.61 4.16 -5.51
C ALA A 9 4.69 3.20 -4.76
N ASP A 10 4.71 3.28 -3.43
CA ASP A 10 3.58 2.81 -2.64
C ASP A 10 2.27 3.52 -3.08
N MET A 11 1.10 2.94 -2.78
CA MET A 11 -0.19 3.54 -3.07
C MET A 11 -0.83 4.31 -1.90
N ASP A 12 -1.03 3.66 -0.75
CA ASP A 12 -1.88 4.16 0.34
C ASP A 12 -1.07 5.09 1.25
N GLY A 13 -1.39 6.38 1.30
CA GLY A 13 -0.58 7.41 1.97
C GLY A 13 0.51 8.00 1.07
N THR A 14 0.79 7.38 -0.07
CA THR A 14 1.83 7.83 -1.01
C THR A 14 1.27 8.46 -2.28
N LEU A 15 0.50 7.71 -3.07
CA LEU A 15 -0.17 8.23 -4.27
C LEU A 15 -1.61 8.61 -4.01
N THR A 16 -2.25 7.95 -3.04
CA THR A 16 -3.62 8.21 -2.59
C THR A 16 -3.59 8.53 -1.11
N PRO A 17 -4.53 9.34 -0.58
CA PRO A 17 -4.59 9.61 0.85
C PRO A 17 -4.85 8.34 1.65
N THR A 18 -4.31 8.30 2.87
CA THR A 18 -4.66 7.23 3.81
C THR A 18 -6.17 7.24 4.11
N PRO A 19 -6.82 6.08 4.33
CA PRO A 19 -8.23 6.02 4.68
C PRO A 19 -8.57 6.88 5.89
N THR A 20 -7.66 6.99 6.86
CA THR A 20 -7.83 7.86 8.04
C THR A 20 -8.05 9.32 7.64
N ARG A 21 -7.31 9.86 6.66
CA ARG A 21 -7.54 11.20 6.11
C ARG A 21 -8.76 11.28 5.21
N ALA A 22 -9.10 10.19 4.56
CA ALA A 22 -10.28 10.08 3.69
C ALA A 22 -11.55 9.63 4.44
N HIS A 23 -11.63 9.82 5.76
CA HIS A 23 -12.81 9.47 6.58
C HIS A 23 -13.27 8.00 6.43
N GLY A 24 -12.30 7.09 6.34
CA GLY A 24 -12.51 5.65 6.16
C GLY A 24 -12.81 5.23 4.72
N LYS A 25 -12.81 6.15 3.75
CA LYS A 25 -13.11 5.87 2.34
C LYS A 25 -11.85 5.62 1.52
N TYR A 26 -11.98 4.79 0.49
CA TYR A 26 -10.98 4.59 -0.56
C TYR A 26 -11.39 5.40 -1.79
N LEU A 27 -10.77 6.56 -1.98
CA LEU A 27 -11.17 7.55 -2.98
C LEU A 27 -10.26 7.49 -4.21
N THR A 28 -10.79 7.86 -5.37
CA THR A 28 -9.98 8.03 -6.60
C THR A 28 -9.16 9.32 -6.51
N LEU A 29 -8.08 9.42 -7.29
CA LEU A 29 -7.25 10.62 -7.33
C LEU A 29 -8.05 11.84 -7.82
N SER A 30 -8.89 11.66 -8.84
CA SER A 30 -9.76 12.72 -9.35
C SER A 30 -10.75 13.20 -8.29
N HIS A 31 -11.33 12.28 -7.51
CA HIS A 31 -12.25 12.66 -6.43
C HIS A 31 -11.52 13.43 -5.32
N CYS A 32 -10.32 13.01 -4.93
CA CYS A 32 -9.49 13.74 -3.97
C CYS A 32 -9.18 15.15 -4.47
N MET A 33 -8.80 15.29 -5.75
CA MET A 33 -8.51 16.57 -6.37
C MET A 33 -9.75 17.50 -6.42
N GLN A 34 -10.93 16.97 -6.75
CA GLN A 34 -12.18 17.74 -6.86
C GLN A 34 -12.69 18.20 -5.49
N THR A 35 -12.67 17.33 -4.49
CA THR A 35 -13.25 17.61 -3.16
C THR A 35 -12.24 18.27 -2.20
N GLY A 36 -10.95 18.14 -2.50
CA GLY A 36 -9.86 18.63 -1.68
C GLY A 36 -9.78 17.98 -0.30
N LEU A 37 -10.50 16.89 -0.03
CA LEU A 37 -10.52 16.15 1.26
C LEU A 37 -10.65 17.05 2.49
N GLY A 38 -11.49 18.08 2.41
CA GLY A 38 -11.68 19.06 3.48
C GLY A 38 -10.60 20.16 3.54
N CYS A 39 -9.54 20.08 2.73
CA CYS A 39 -8.56 21.16 2.52
C CYS A 39 -8.97 22.14 1.40
N GLY A 40 -9.98 21.77 0.59
CA GLY A 40 -10.51 22.63 -0.49
C GLY A 40 -9.46 22.96 -1.56
N ALA A 41 -9.47 24.21 -2.06
CA ALA A 41 -8.57 24.71 -3.10
C ALA A 41 -7.07 24.66 -2.75
N HIS A 42 -6.73 24.28 -1.53
CA HIS A 42 -5.36 24.18 -1.03
C HIS A 42 -4.77 22.77 -1.10
N TYR A 43 -5.58 21.77 -1.45
CA TYR A 43 -5.14 20.40 -1.63
C TYR A 43 -4.19 20.26 -2.82
N LYS A 44 -3.07 19.56 -2.64
CA LYS A 44 -2.02 19.42 -3.66
C LYS A 44 -1.93 18.01 -4.24
N SER A 45 -2.87 17.68 -5.13
CA SER A 45 -2.88 16.33 -5.71
C SER A 45 -1.66 16.06 -6.61
N CYS A 46 -1.16 14.82 -6.55
CA CYS A 46 -0.12 14.30 -7.42
C CYS A 46 -0.61 13.89 -8.82
N LEU A 47 -1.93 13.75 -9.03
CA LEU A 47 -2.52 13.27 -10.29
C LEU A 47 -2.07 14.03 -11.54
N PRO A 48 -2.06 15.38 -11.58
CA PRO A 48 -1.63 16.12 -12.77
C PRO A 48 -0.18 15.78 -13.17
N TRP A 49 0.68 15.60 -12.17
CA TRP A 49 2.10 15.33 -12.36
C TRP A 49 2.39 13.89 -12.76
N LEU A 50 1.65 12.93 -12.21
CA LEU A 50 1.71 11.53 -12.66
C LEU A 50 1.26 11.40 -14.12
N ARG A 51 0.16 12.07 -14.50
CA ARG A 51 -0.29 12.12 -15.90
C ARG A 51 0.77 12.73 -16.81
N LEU A 52 1.35 13.87 -16.43
CA LEU A 52 2.41 14.52 -17.19
C LEU A 52 3.64 13.61 -17.36
N PHE A 53 4.07 12.94 -16.30
CA PHE A 53 5.21 12.01 -16.35
C PHE A 53 4.96 10.86 -17.33
N LEU A 54 3.77 10.24 -17.28
CA LEU A 54 3.36 9.19 -18.21
C LEU A 54 3.24 9.71 -19.65
N GLU A 55 2.60 10.87 -19.87
CA GLU A 55 2.46 11.51 -21.20
C GLU A 55 3.84 11.78 -21.84
N LEU A 56 4.84 12.08 -21.03
CA LEU A 56 6.22 12.34 -21.45
C LEU A 56 7.10 11.09 -21.55
N GLY A 57 6.51 9.89 -21.45
CA GLY A 57 7.15 8.59 -21.67
C GLY A 57 7.73 7.92 -20.42
N GLY A 58 7.46 8.46 -19.23
CA GLY A 58 7.90 7.91 -17.95
C GLY A 58 7.18 6.62 -17.59
N THR A 59 7.80 5.78 -16.76
CA THR A 59 7.20 4.52 -16.32
C THR A 59 6.83 4.57 -14.85
N LEU A 60 5.55 4.33 -14.54
CA LEU A 60 5.06 4.29 -13.16
C LEU A 60 4.80 2.85 -12.73
N CYS A 61 5.47 2.39 -11.69
CA CYS A 61 5.21 1.12 -11.02
C CYS A 61 4.60 1.38 -9.65
N VAL A 62 3.30 1.14 -9.52
CA VAL A 62 2.61 1.24 -8.25
C VAL A 62 2.71 -0.08 -7.53
N VAL A 63 3.13 -0.06 -6.27
CA VAL A 63 3.23 -1.23 -5.41
C VAL A 63 2.28 -1.07 -4.25
N SER A 64 1.48 -2.08 -3.95
CA SER A 64 0.55 -1.98 -2.82
C SER A 64 0.36 -3.31 -2.11
N THR A 65 0.11 -3.22 -0.79
CA THR A 65 -0.49 -4.32 -0.04
C THR A 65 -1.99 -4.43 -0.32
N ALA A 66 -2.60 -3.38 -0.90
CA ALA A 66 -3.95 -3.41 -1.39
C ALA A 66 -4.07 -4.45 -2.50
N GLY A 67 -5.16 -5.22 -2.46
CA GLY A 67 -5.51 -6.13 -3.53
C GLY A 67 -6.01 -5.39 -4.76
N LYS A 68 -7.27 -5.61 -5.13
CA LYS A 68 -7.85 -5.10 -6.38
C LYS A 68 -8.07 -3.58 -6.43
N ARG A 69 -7.90 -2.87 -5.32
CA ARG A 69 -8.25 -1.43 -5.20
C ARG A 69 -7.50 -0.54 -6.20
N MET A 70 -6.30 -0.94 -6.61
CA MET A 70 -5.53 -0.19 -7.61
C MET A 70 -6.30 0.01 -8.94
N TRP A 71 -7.17 -0.94 -9.29
CA TRP A 71 -7.98 -0.85 -10.52
C TRP A 71 -9.02 0.25 -10.43
N SER A 72 -9.71 0.41 -9.31
CA SER A 72 -10.76 1.43 -9.21
C SER A 72 -10.20 2.81 -8.86
N GLN A 73 -9.12 2.87 -8.08
CA GLN A 73 -8.60 4.14 -7.57
C GLN A 73 -7.56 4.83 -8.46
N LEU A 74 -6.79 4.06 -9.26
CA LEU A 74 -5.68 4.61 -10.04
C LEU A 74 -5.91 4.50 -11.55
N TYR A 75 -6.33 3.33 -12.03
CA TYR A 75 -6.40 3.07 -13.47
C TYR A 75 -7.29 4.07 -14.23
N PRO A 76 -8.54 4.36 -13.83
CA PRO A 76 -9.39 5.34 -14.53
C PRO A 76 -8.75 6.72 -14.63
N ASP A 77 -8.01 7.10 -13.60
CA ASP A 77 -7.37 8.40 -13.52
C ASP A 77 -6.08 8.47 -14.35
N LEU A 78 -5.34 7.37 -14.50
CA LEU A 78 -4.08 7.35 -15.26
C LEU A 78 -4.25 6.96 -16.73
N ALA A 79 -5.30 6.20 -17.06
CA ALA A 79 -5.60 5.74 -18.41
C ALA A 79 -5.64 6.84 -19.49
N PRO A 80 -6.15 8.07 -19.23
CA PRO A 80 -6.10 9.16 -20.20
C PRO A 80 -4.69 9.51 -20.70
N ALA A 81 -3.69 9.42 -19.82
CA ALA A 81 -2.29 9.67 -20.15
C ALA A 81 -1.66 8.50 -20.92
N LEU A 82 -1.99 7.26 -20.53
CA LEU A 82 -1.48 6.03 -21.14
C LEU A 82 -1.98 5.84 -22.58
N PHE A 83 -3.21 6.24 -22.87
CA PHE A 83 -3.88 5.97 -24.14
C PHE A 83 -4.17 7.22 -24.98
N ARG A 84 -3.50 8.34 -24.69
CA ARG A 84 -3.60 9.60 -25.44
C ARG A 84 -5.05 10.10 -25.63
N LEU A 85 -5.93 9.84 -24.67
CA LEU A 85 -7.36 10.16 -24.80
C LEU A 85 -7.59 11.68 -24.90
N ARG A 86 -6.77 12.48 -24.20
CA ARG A 86 -6.81 13.94 -24.30
C ARG A 86 -6.40 14.44 -25.68
N ALA A 87 -5.31 13.93 -26.23
CA ALA A 87 -4.85 14.30 -27.58
C ALA A 87 -5.87 13.90 -28.65
N ALA A 88 -6.47 12.71 -28.50
CA ALA A 88 -7.54 12.23 -29.37
C ALA A 88 -8.80 13.12 -29.29
N ALA A 89 -9.22 13.51 -28.07
CA ALA A 89 -10.35 14.42 -27.87
C ALA A 89 -10.06 15.82 -28.43
N THR A 90 -8.85 16.36 -28.27
CA THR A 90 -8.47 17.65 -28.86
C THR A 90 -8.37 17.59 -30.38
N ALA A 91 -7.90 16.49 -30.97
CA ALA A 91 -7.85 16.33 -32.42
C ALA A 91 -9.26 16.18 -33.03
N ALA A 92 -10.13 15.40 -32.38
CA ALA A 92 -11.53 15.29 -32.77
C ALA A 92 -12.29 16.62 -32.60
N GLY A 93 -12.02 17.34 -31.51
CA GLY A 93 -12.55 18.67 -31.25
C GLY A 93 -12.05 19.73 -32.23
N ALA A 94 -10.76 19.73 -32.59
CA ALA A 94 -10.19 20.64 -33.59
C ALA A 94 -10.68 20.34 -35.02
N ALA A 95 -10.95 19.07 -35.32
CA ALA A 95 -11.60 18.68 -36.57
C ALA A 95 -13.08 19.09 -36.63
N ALA A 96 -13.73 19.24 -35.47
CA ALA A 96 -15.14 19.61 -35.34
C ALA A 96 -15.40 21.10 -35.06
N ALA A 97 -14.42 21.83 -34.51
CA ALA A 97 -14.56 23.21 -34.07
C ALA A 97 -13.27 24.00 -34.33
N GLY A 98 -13.32 24.90 -35.30
CA GLY A 98 -12.39 26.03 -35.35
C GLY A 98 -12.76 27.03 -34.26
N GLY A 99 -12.11 26.97 -33.10
CA GLY A 99 -12.33 27.94 -32.02
C GLY A 99 -11.56 27.62 -30.74
N ASN A 100 -10.68 28.54 -30.34
CA ASN A 100 -9.90 28.51 -29.10
C ASN A 100 -10.78 28.76 -27.87
N ASP A 101 -10.55 27.98 -26.82
CA ASP A 101 -10.16 28.44 -25.47
C ASP A 101 -10.43 27.34 -24.45
N ALA A 102 -9.36 26.79 -23.85
CA ALA A 102 -9.42 25.80 -22.77
C ALA A 102 -8.50 26.22 -21.60
N PRO A 103 -8.86 25.89 -20.34
CA PRO A 103 -8.20 26.42 -19.15
C PRO A 103 -6.81 25.83 -18.90
N SER A 104 -5.98 26.63 -18.23
CA SER A 104 -4.55 26.46 -18.00
C SER A 104 -4.19 25.35 -16.99
N GLY A 105 -3.89 24.15 -17.50
CA GLY A 105 -2.94 23.20 -16.91
C GLY A 105 -1.64 23.15 -17.73
N PRO A 106 -0.58 22.44 -17.30
CA PRO A 106 0.60 22.26 -18.13
C PRO A 106 0.21 21.47 -19.39
N SER A 107 0.12 22.16 -20.52
CA SER A 107 -0.13 21.54 -21.81
C SER A 107 1.13 20.80 -22.26
N PRO A 108 1.05 19.51 -22.63
CA PRO A 108 2.19 18.84 -23.26
C PRO A 108 2.52 19.56 -24.58
N PRO A 109 3.79 19.59 -25.00
CA PRO A 109 4.14 20.12 -26.31
C PRO A 109 3.37 19.33 -27.38
N ILE A 110 2.48 20.02 -28.08
CA ILE A 110 1.75 19.51 -29.24
C ILE A 110 2.81 19.11 -30.28
N GLY A 111 3.07 17.79 -30.40
CA GLY A 111 4.05 17.26 -31.36
C GLY A 111 5.01 16.17 -30.86
N SER A 112 4.91 15.67 -29.62
CA SER A 112 5.75 14.54 -29.19
C SER A 112 5.37 13.25 -29.96
N LEU A 113 6.20 12.90 -30.95
CA LEU A 113 6.18 11.61 -31.66
C LEU A 113 6.47 10.40 -30.74
N ASP A 114 6.94 10.61 -29.51
CA ASP A 114 7.31 9.52 -28.60
C ASP A 114 6.07 8.86 -27.97
N ALA A 115 6.06 7.53 -27.93
CA ALA A 115 5.02 6.73 -27.30
C ALA A 115 4.81 7.14 -25.82
N PRO A 116 3.56 7.09 -25.30
CA PRO A 116 3.29 7.34 -23.90
C PRO A 116 4.01 6.31 -23.02
N GLY A 117 4.08 6.64 -21.74
CA GLY A 117 4.65 5.82 -20.69
C GLY A 117 3.91 4.51 -20.45
N THR A 118 4.39 3.75 -19.48
CA THR A 118 3.79 2.47 -19.08
C THR A 118 3.40 2.52 -17.61
N LEU A 119 2.24 1.95 -17.29
CA LEU A 119 1.79 1.73 -15.92
C LEU A 119 1.99 0.26 -15.55
N TYR A 120 2.60 0.03 -14.40
CA TYR A 120 2.69 -1.26 -13.73
C TYR A 120 1.91 -1.21 -12.41
N LEU A 121 1.07 -2.22 -12.18
CA LEU A 121 0.32 -2.40 -10.94
C LEU A 121 0.79 -3.68 -10.25
N CYS A 122 1.57 -3.51 -9.18
CA CYS A 122 2.14 -4.57 -8.38
C CYS A 122 1.34 -4.71 -7.07
N GLY A 123 0.40 -5.64 -7.06
CA GLY A 123 -0.55 -5.80 -5.96
C GLY A 123 -0.16 -6.87 -4.94
N PHE A 124 -0.97 -6.96 -3.88
CA PHE A 124 -0.91 -8.04 -2.90
C PHE A 124 0.50 -8.23 -2.31
N THR A 125 1.12 -7.12 -1.90
CA THR A 125 2.46 -7.13 -1.31
C THR A 125 3.55 -7.60 -2.27
N GLY A 126 3.29 -7.56 -3.59
CA GLY A 126 4.24 -8.00 -4.62
C GLY A 126 3.98 -9.39 -5.18
N ALA A 127 2.82 -10.01 -4.92
CA ALA A 127 2.53 -11.35 -5.43
C ALA A 127 2.12 -11.38 -6.91
N ALA A 128 1.62 -10.27 -7.45
CA ALA A 128 1.16 -10.17 -8.83
C ALA A 128 1.52 -8.83 -9.46
N LEU A 129 1.84 -8.85 -10.76
CA LEU A 129 2.27 -7.69 -11.52
C LEU A 129 1.48 -7.61 -12.83
N PHE A 130 0.88 -6.47 -13.06
CA PHE A 130 0.11 -6.16 -14.27
C PHE A 130 0.73 -4.96 -14.95
N ARG A 131 0.62 -4.89 -16.27
CA ARG A 131 1.10 -3.75 -17.05
C ARG A 131 0.06 -3.24 -18.02
N SER A 132 0.12 -1.95 -18.34
CA SER A 132 -0.62 -1.40 -19.46
C SER A 132 -0.07 -1.92 -20.78
N ARG A 133 -0.97 -2.35 -21.67
CA ARG A 133 -0.65 -2.73 -23.04
C ARG A 133 -0.29 -1.49 -23.89
N PRO A 134 0.46 -1.67 -24.98
CA PRO A 134 0.72 -0.59 -25.94
C PRO A 134 -0.58 0.04 -26.44
N TRP A 135 -0.65 1.36 -26.51
CA TRP A 135 -1.88 2.08 -26.82
C TRP A 135 -2.44 1.72 -28.21
N GLU A 136 -1.58 1.42 -29.18
CA GLU A 136 -1.96 0.98 -30.53
C GLU A 136 -2.73 -0.34 -30.48
N ALA A 137 -2.24 -1.29 -29.68
CA ALA A 137 -2.88 -2.60 -29.50
C ALA A 137 -4.22 -2.46 -28.78
N VAL A 138 -4.28 -1.63 -27.74
CA VAL A 138 -5.54 -1.33 -27.03
C VAL A 138 -6.54 -0.69 -27.96
N TRP A 139 -6.14 0.30 -28.75
CA TRP A 139 -7.03 0.97 -29.71
C TRP A 139 -7.54 0.00 -30.77
N SER A 140 -6.69 -0.87 -31.31
CA SER A 140 -7.11 -1.90 -32.27
C SER A 140 -8.14 -2.85 -31.67
N ASP A 141 -7.97 -3.25 -30.41
CA ASP A 141 -8.93 -4.13 -29.73
C ASP A 141 -10.22 -3.38 -29.38
N MET A 142 -10.14 -2.12 -28.96
CA MET A 142 -11.31 -1.27 -28.71
C MET A 142 -12.12 -1.04 -29.98
N ASP A 143 -11.48 -0.81 -31.13
CA ASP A 143 -12.15 -0.68 -32.43
C ASP A 143 -12.89 -1.97 -32.83
N ARG A 144 -12.32 -3.13 -32.49
CA ARG A 144 -12.92 -4.44 -32.76
C ARG A 144 -14.07 -4.78 -31.80
N LEU A 145 -13.88 -4.52 -30.50
CA LEU A 145 -14.78 -4.98 -29.44
C LEU A 145 -15.86 -3.94 -29.07
N HIS A 146 -15.58 -2.66 -29.28
CA HIS A 146 -16.45 -1.55 -28.92
C HIS A 146 -16.61 -0.54 -30.07
N PRO A 147 -17.16 -0.88 -31.25
CA PRO A 147 -17.08 -0.06 -32.47
C PRO A 147 -17.53 1.42 -32.40
N HIS A 148 -18.23 1.80 -31.33
CA HIS A 148 -18.73 3.16 -31.09
C HIS A 148 -17.95 3.94 -30.01
N TRP A 149 -16.90 3.36 -29.42
CA TRP A 149 -16.16 3.95 -28.29
C TRP A 149 -15.46 5.28 -28.62
N ARG A 150 -15.16 5.52 -29.90
CA ARG A 150 -14.57 6.78 -30.40
C ARG A 150 -15.60 7.89 -30.61
N VAL A 151 -16.89 7.56 -30.58
CA VAL A 151 -17.96 8.54 -30.74
C VAL A 151 -18.25 9.15 -29.37
N PRO A 152 -18.21 10.48 -29.21
CA PRO A 152 -18.68 11.15 -28.01
C PRO A 152 -20.07 10.65 -27.65
N SER A 153 -20.21 10.00 -26.49
CA SER A 153 -21.54 9.67 -25.98
C SER A 153 -22.28 10.98 -25.73
N ALA A 154 -23.47 11.14 -26.32
CA ALA A 154 -24.38 12.21 -25.93
C ALA A 154 -24.65 12.09 -24.43
N PRO A 155 -24.81 13.21 -23.68
CA PRO A 155 -25.09 13.14 -22.25
C PRO A 155 -26.36 12.33 -22.03
N HIS A 156 -26.21 11.12 -21.49
CA HIS A 156 -27.33 10.33 -21.05
C HIS A 156 -27.76 10.86 -19.68
N PRO A 157 -29.01 11.30 -19.50
CA PRO A 157 -29.54 11.51 -18.17
C PRO A 157 -29.63 10.12 -17.53
N SER A 158 -28.77 9.86 -16.53
CA SER A 158 -28.89 8.66 -15.72
C SER A 158 -30.29 8.59 -15.12
N ARG A 159 -31.03 7.53 -15.47
CA ARG A 159 -32.14 7.06 -14.63
C ARG A 159 -31.48 6.39 -13.42
N PHE A 160 -31.96 6.74 -12.23
CA PHE A 160 -31.47 6.36 -10.89
C PHE A 160 -30.34 7.24 -10.32
N ASP A 161 -30.73 8.42 -9.82
CA ASP A 161 -30.69 8.70 -8.38
C ASP A 161 -31.50 10.00 -8.15
N GLU A 162 -32.72 9.84 -7.64
CA GLU A 162 -33.46 10.97 -7.07
C GLU A 162 -32.82 11.30 -5.72
N ASP A 163 -31.78 12.15 -5.71
CA ASP A 163 -31.48 13.05 -4.57
C ASP A 163 -30.40 14.13 -4.80
N GLU A 164 -29.76 14.24 -5.99
CA GLU A 164 -28.80 15.34 -6.25
C GLU A 164 -29.32 16.38 -7.24
N ARG A 165 -30.06 17.37 -6.72
CA ARG A 165 -30.30 18.65 -7.41
C ARG A 165 -29.47 19.75 -6.77
N LEU A 166 -28.20 19.90 -7.19
CA LEU A 166 -27.48 21.18 -7.23
C LEU A 166 -26.06 20.99 -7.79
N GLN A 167 -25.92 20.99 -9.12
CA GLN A 167 -24.70 21.42 -9.79
C GLN A 167 -25.01 21.72 -11.26
N LYS A 168 -25.34 22.99 -11.55
CA LYS A 168 -25.30 23.57 -12.90
C LYS A 168 -23.93 24.21 -13.05
N GLY A 169 -23.11 23.71 -13.98
CA GLY A 169 -21.89 24.39 -14.37
C GLY A 169 -20.74 23.51 -14.87
N GLU A 170 -21.00 22.41 -15.58
CA GLU A 170 -19.95 21.72 -16.34
C GLU A 170 -20.15 21.97 -17.84
N THR A 171 -19.21 22.68 -18.45
CA THR A 171 -19.03 22.71 -19.90
C THR A 171 -18.68 21.31 -20.38
N ALA A 172 -19.61 20.70 -21.11
CA ALA A 172 -19.47 19.36 -21.68
C ALA A 172 -18.33 19.31 -22.71
N VAL A 173 -17.14 18.92 -22.26
CA VAL A 173 -16.08 18.43 -23.15
C VAL A 173 -16.27 16.92 -23.28
N ALA A 174 -16.53 16.46 -24.50
CA ALA A 174 -16.63 15.06 -24.85
C ALA A 174 -15.36 14.29 -24.43
N VAL A 175 -15.44 13.49 -23.36
CA VAL A 175 -14.34 12.62 -22.94
C VAL A 175 -14.51 11.29 -23.67
N ALA A 176 -13.52 10.91 -24.50
CA ALA A 176 -13.46 9.58 -25.08
C ALA A 176 -13.51 8.52 -23.97
N GLU A 177 -14.25 7.43 -24.19
CA GLU A 177 -14.46 6.40 -23.17
C GLU A 177 -13.11 5.79 -22.74
N VAL A 178 -12.88 5.73 -21.42
CA VAL A 178 -11.68 5.09 -20.87
C VAL A 178 -11.73 3.60 -21.21
N PRO A 179 -10.69 3.03 -21.85
CA PRO A 179 -10.68 1.61 -22.17
C PRO A 179 -10.92 0.76 -20.91
N PRO A 180 -11.74 -0.31 -20.97
CA PRO A 180 -11.88 -1.22 -19.84
C PRO A 180 -10.54 -1.85 -19.46
N SER A 181 -10.29 -2.05 -18.17
CA SER A 181 -9.02 -2.61 -17.69
C SER A 181 -8.71 -4.00 -18.27
N GLY A 182 -9.74 -4.81 -18.54
CA GLY A 182 -9.59 -6.12 -19.19
C GLY A 182 -9.06 -6.07 -20.62
N VAL A 183 -9.20 -4.93 -21.30
CA VAL A 183 -8.61 -4.68 -22.63
C VAL A 183 -7.24 -4.00 -22.49
N ALA A 184 -7.10 -3.12 -21.51
CA ALA A 184 -5.98 -2.21 -21.38
C ALA A 184 -4.79 -2.75 -20.58
N LEU A 185 -5.04 -3.68 -19.66
CA LEU A 185 -4.03 -4.27 -18.78
C LEU A 185 -3.82 -5.73 -19.16
N GLU A 186 -2.63 -6.23 -18.86
CA GLU A 186 -2.31 -7.65 -18.93
C GLU A 186 -1.50 -8.06 -17.70
N GLU A 187 -1.71 -9.28 -17.23
CA GLU A 187 -0.90 -9.89 -16.18
C GLU A 187 0.43 -10.36 -16.77
N TRP A 188 1.53 -10.10 -16.08
CA TRP A 188 2.78 -10.83 -16.32
C TRP A 188 2.79 -12.11 -15.51
N THR A 189 2.31 -13.20 -16.10
CA THR A 189 2.27 -14.50 -15.41
C THR A 189 3.66 -15.01 -15.07
N GLU A 190 4.68 -14.71 -15.89
CA GLU A 190 6.07 -15.11 -15.61
C GLU A 190 6.62 -14.47 -14.32
N TYR A 191 6.15 -13.27 -13.97
CA TYR A 191 6.50 -12.61 -12.71
C TYR A 191 6.08 -13.47 -11.51
N ARG A 192 4.87 -14.03 -11.56
CA ARG A 192 4.32 -14.88 -10.51
C ARG A 192 5.01 -16.24 -10.44
N GLU A 193 5.36 -16.80 -11.59
CA GLU A 193 5.93 -18.16 -11.71
C GLU A 193 7.40 -18.26 -11.34
N GLN A 194 8.18 -17.19 -11.57
CA GLN A 194 9.64 -17.25 -11.42
C GLN A 194 10.13 -17.07 -9.97
N GLY A 195 9.43 -16.26 -9.17
CA GLY A 195 9.77 -15.96 -7.77
C GLY A 195 11.17 -15.38 -7.58
N VAL A 196 11.40 -14.75 -6.42
CA VAL A 196 12.65 -14.03 -6.16
C VAL A 196 13.76 -14.96 -5.67
N THR A 197 14.96 -14.83 -6.22
CA THR A 197 16.22 -15.26 -5.60
C THR A 197 16.59 -14.32 -4.45
N PRO A 198 16.69 -14.76 -3.20
CA PRO A 198 17.38 -13.98 -2.18
C PRO A 198 18.89 -14.12 -2.43
N GLY A 199 19.55 -13.01 -2.76
CA GLY A 199 21.01 -12.90 -2.63
C GLY A 199 21.75 -12.43 -3.88
N THR A 200 22.42 -11.29 -3.69
CA THR A 200 23.63 -10.79 -4.35
C THR A 200 23.58 -10.57 -5.86
N ALA A 201 23.55 -9.28 -6.23
CA ALA A 201 24.36 -8.83 -7.35
C ALA A 201 25.76 -9.44 -7.21
N ASP A 202 26.22 -10.14 -8.24
CA ASP A 202 27.45 -10.91 -8.31
C ASP A 202 27.46 -12.25 -7.56
N SER A 203 27.16 -13.34 -8.26
CA SER A 203 28.07 -14.49 -8.45
C SER A 203 27.41 -15.67 -9.17
N GLN A 204 28.23 -16.37 -9.94
CA GLN A 204 27.90 -17.44 -10.87
C GLN A 204 27.10 -18.61 -10.25
N ALA A 205 26.30 -19.21 -11.13
CA ALA A 205 25.54 -20.43 -10.94
C ALA A 205 26.29 -21.56 -10.25
N THR A 206 25.64 -22.19 -9.25
CA THR A 206 25.68 -23.65 -9.09
C THR A 206 24.31 -24.17 -8.68
N SER A 207 23.89 -25.19 -9.40
CA SER A 207 22.61 -25.90 -9.30
C SER A 207 22.59 -26.87 -8.13
N SER A 208 21.59 -26.78 -7.25
CA SER A 208 20.88 -27.96 -6.72
C SER A 208 19.56 -27.54 -6.06
N GLY A 209 18.45 -28.13 -6.52
CA GLY A 209 17.10 -27.98 -5.93
C GLY A 209 16.23 -26.86 -6.52
N ALA A 210 15.72 -27.05 -7.74
CA ALA A 210 14.67 -26.20 -8.31
C ALA A 210 13.31 -26.48 -7.63
N ALA A 211 13.14 -26.05 -6.38
CA ALA A 211 11.80 -25.86 -5.84
C ALA A 211 11.17 -24.70 -6.62
N SER A 212 10.02 -24.94 -7.26
CA SER A 212 9.23 -23.92 -7.95
C SER A 212 9.02 -22.72 -7.02
N ARG A 213 9.49 -21.54 -7.43
CA ARG A 213 9.53 -20.32 -6.61
C ARG A 213 8.32 -19.48 -6.97
N ILE A 214 7.18 -19.76 -6.36
CA ILE A 214 5.93 -19.09 -6.71
C ILE A 214 5.68 -17.96 -5.71
N ALA A 215 5.25 -16.79 -6.19
CA ALA A 215 4.92 -15.64 -5.34
C ALA A 215 3.58 -15.79 -4.58
N THR A 216 2.84 -16.87 -4.85
CA THR A 216 1.52 -17.17 -4.30
C THR A 216 1.55 -18.36 -3.33
N ILE A 217 0.46 -18.51 -2.59
CA ILE A 217 0.20 -19.53 -1.59
C ILE A 217 -0.54 -20.70 -2.25
N ASP A 218 -0.06 -21.93 -2.02
CA ASP A 218 -0.77 -23.14 -2.44
C ASP A 218 -2.01 -23.42 -1.57
N ALA A 219 -2.89 -24.32 -2.01
CA ALA A 219 -4.14 -24.61 -1.31
C ALA A 219 -3.95 -25.13 0.12
N ALA A 220 -2.93 -25.96 0.38
CA ALA A 220 -2.70 -26.53 1.71
C ALA A 220 -2.18 -25.46 2.68
N THR A 221 -1.25 -24.64 2.21
CA THR A 221 -0.71 -23.51 2.96
C THR A 221 -1.79 -22.44 3.20
N CYS A 222 -2.70 -22.21 2.24
CA CYS A 222 -3.84 -21.31 2.42
C CYS A 222 -4.78 -21.82 3.52
N MET A 223 -5.12 -23.11 3.53
CA MET A 223 -5.96 -23.71 4.57
C MET A 223 -5.32 -23.59 5.96
N LEU A 224 -4.00 -23.79 6.06
CA LEU A 224 -3.26 -23.56 7.30
C LEU A 224 -3.34 -22.09 7.74
N ALA A 225 -3.10 -21.15 6.83
CA ALA A 225 -3.17 -19.71 7.12
C ALA A 225 -4.56 -19.29 7.60
N MET A 226 -5.62 -19.84 7.00
CA MET A 226 -7.00 -19.60 7.43
C MET A 226 -7.28 -20.14 8.84
N ASP A 227 -6.84 -21.37 9.16
CA ASP A 227 -7.05 -21.93 10.49
C ASP A 227 -6.24 -21.18 11.56
N GLU A 228 -4.98 -20.82 11.30
CA GLU A 228 -4.20 -20.01 12.23
C GLU A 228 -4.79 -18.61 12.40
N GLY A 229 -5.29 -18.00 11.33
CA GLY A 229 -6.00 -16.72 11.40
C GLY A 229 -7.27 -16.78 12.24
N ARG A 230 -8.07 -17.86 12.09
CA ARG A 230 -9.22 -18.15 12.94
C ARG A 230 -8.82 -18.29 14.40
N GLN A 231 -7.77 -19.07 14.69
CA GLN A 231 -7.29 -19.28 16.05
C GLN A 231 -6.77 -17.99 16.68
N ALA A 232 -6.14 -17.12 15.88
CA ALA A 232 -5.72 -15.80 16.33
C ALA A 232 -6.91 -14.89 16.69
N LEU A 233 -8.00 -14.92 15.91
CA LEU A 233 -9.25 -14.24 16.25
C LEU A 233 -9.86 -14.78 17.55
N VAL A 234 -9.92 -16.10 17.72
CA VAL A 234 -10.40 -16.73 18.97
C VAL A 234 -9.60 -16.20 20.16
N ARG A 235 -8.26 -16.24 20.11
CA ARG A 235 -7.41 -15.69 21.18
C ARG A 235 -7.67 -14.21 21.44
N PHE A 236 -7.85 -13.41 20.38
CA PHE A 236 -8.10 -11.97 20.49
C PHE A 236 -9.47 -11.64 21.09
N PHE A 237 -10.48 -12.47 20.83
CA PHE A 237 -11.79 -12.31 21.47
C PHE A 237 -11.81 -12.83 22.89
N GLU A 238 -11.16 -13.96 23.18
CA GLU A 238 -10.96 -14.43 24.56
C GLU A 238 -10.28 -13.33 25.36
N HIS A 239 -9.14 -12.84 24.82
CA HIS A 239 -8.63 -11.47 24.81
C HIS A 239 -9.45 -10.35 25.48
N SER A 240 -10.15 -9.66 24.59
CA SER A 240 -11.06 -8.58 24.90
C SER A 240 -12.09 -8.99 25.94
N SER A 241 -12.64 -10.19 25.88
CA SER A 241 -13.67 -10.68 26.81
C SER A 241 -13.21 -10.62 28.27
N TYR A 242 -12.05 -11.20 28.59
CA TYR A 242 -11.57 -11.21 29.98
C TYR A 242 -11.13 -9.81 30.46
N VAL A 243 -10.48 -9.00 29.62
CA VAL A 243 -10.12 -7.61 29.99
C VAL A 243 -11.37 -6.77 30.29
N CYS A 244 -12.46 -7.04 29.56
CA CYS A 244 -13.73 -6.33 29.74
C CYS A 244 -14.63 -6.95 30.81
N GLY A 245 -14.21 -8.02 31.49
CA GLY A 245 -15.01 -8.73 32.49
C GLY A 245 -16.27 -9.39 31.91
N HIS A 246 -16.19 -9.87 30.66
CA HIS A 246 -17.29 -10.45 29.88
C HIS A 246 -18.47 -9.50 29.64
N ASP A 247 -18.21 -8.20 29.67
CA ASP A 247 -19.21 -7.17 29.39
C ASP A 247 -18.97 -6.54 28.01
N ALA A 248 -19.91 -6.76 27.08
CA ALA A 248 -19.87 -6.20 25.74
C ALA A 248 -19.95 -4.66 25.74
N ALA A 249 -20.60 -4.04 26.72
CA ALA A 249 -20.67 -2.58 26.81
C ALA A 249 -19.28 -1.98 27.09
N ARG A 250 -18.50 -2.63 27.97
CA ARG A 250 -17.10 -2.26 28.26
C ARG A 250 -16.15 -2.60 27.12
N ALA A 251 -16.49 -3.59 26.30
CA ALA A 251 -15.69 -3.99 25.15
C ALA A 251 -15.62 -2.92 24.06
N LYS A 252 -16.65 -2.07 23.93
CA LYS A 252 -16.63 -0.95 23.00
C LYS A 252 -15.47 0.00 23.27
N ASP A 253 -15.20 0.32 24.54
CA ASP A 253 -14.08 1.19 24.92
C ASP A 253 -12.73 0.50 24.69
N PHE A 254 -12.64 -0.81 24.95
CA PHE A 254 -11.44 -1.60 24.66
C PHE A 254 -11.11 -1.60 23.16
N PHE A 255 -12.11 -1.88 22.31
CA PHE A 255 -11.93 -1.85 20.86
C PHE A 255 -11.67 -0.42 20.37
N ALA A 256 -12.31 0.59 20.97
CA ALA A 256 -12.03 1.98 20.66
C ALA A 256 -10.58 2.40 20.93
N ALA A 257 -9.98 1.82 21.97
CA ALA A 257 -8.58 2.07 22.32
C ALA A 257 -7.57 1.31 21.44
N CYS A 258 -7.99 0.43 20.53
CA CYS A 258 -7.08 -0.43 19.79
C CYS A 258 -7.37 -0.63 18.29
N LEU A 259 -8.58 -0.34 17.84
CA LEU A 259 -9.02 -0.47 16.47
C LEU A 259 -9.48 0.87 15.90
N SER A 260 -9.53 0.96 14.59
CA SER A 260 -10.16 2.07 13.86
C SER A 260 -11.65 2.21 14.20
N THR A 261 -12.17 3.43 14.14
CA THR A 261 -13.56 3.81 14.45
C THR A 261 -14.60 2.95 13.75
N LYS A 262 -14.33 2.51 12.51
CA LYS A 262 -15.23 1.63 11.77
C LYS A 262 -15.46 0.25 12.42
N TYR A 263 -14.56 -0.21 13.30
CA TYR A 263 -14.66 -1.51 13.94
C TYR A 263 -15.20 -1.46 15.38
N HIS A 264 -15.34 -0.27 15.98
CA HIS A 264 -15.65 -0.13 17.41
C HIS A 264 -16.94 -0.84 17.82
N SER A 265 -18.05 -0.54 17.13
CA SER A 265 -19.34 -1.18 17.40
C SER A 265 -19.37 -2.62 16.89
N VAL A 266 -18.88 -2.85 15.68
CA VAL A 266 -18.97 -4.15 15.00
C VAL A 266 -18.25 -5.26 15.78
N PHE A 267 -17.07 -4.97 16.34
CA PHE A 267 -16.35 -5.93 17.17
C PHE A 267 -16.98 -6.10 18.56
N ALA A 268 -17.61 -5.06 19.12
CA ALA A 268 -18.37 -5.17 20.36
C ALA A 268 -19.62 -6.06 20.18
N ASP A 269 -20.36 -5.88 19.08
CA ASP A 269 -21.53 -6.68 18.73
C ASP A 269 -21.13 -8.14 18.44
N LEU A 270 -20.01 -8.35 17.76
CA LEU A 270 -19.44 -9.68 17.54
C LEU A 270 -19.06 -10.35 18.86
N LEU A 271 -18.40 -9.64 19.78
CA LEU A 271 -18.11 -10.18 21.11
C LEU A 271 -19.40 -10.51 21.89
N HIS A 272 -20.44 -9.69 21.78
CA HIS A 272 -21.74 -9.97 22.38
C HIS A 272 -22.34 -11.29 21.86
N GLN A 273 -22.28 -11.53 20.54
CA GLN A 273 -22.70 -12.79 19.95
C GLN A 273 -21.87 -13.97 20.46
N LEU A 274 -20.54 -13.81 20.53
CA LEU A 274 -19.65 -14.85 21.06
C LEU A 274 -19.94 -15.21 22.52
N LEU A 275 -20.21 -14.21 23.36
CA LEU A 275 -20.60 -14.41 24.75
C LEU A 275 -21.94 -15.16 24.88
N ALA A 276 -22.89 -14.92 23.97
CA ALA A 276 -24.17 -15.63 23.94
C ALA A 276 -24.02 -17.11 23.55
N GLU A 277 -23.00 -17.47 22.76
CA GLU A 277 -22.70 -18.87 22.39
C GLU A 277 -21.86 -19.61 23.44
N ALA A 278 -21.15 -18.87 24.29
CA ALA A 278 -20.11 -19.45 25.11
C ALA A 278 -20.65 -20.12 26.37
N HIS A 279 -20.08 -21.27 26.69
CA HIS A 279 -20.33 -21.98 27.94
C HIS A 279 -19.29 -21.54 28.96
N VAL A 280 -19.71 -21.00 30.10
CA VAL A 280 -18.78 -20.59 31.17
C VAL A 280 -18.10 -21.84 31.72
N THR A 281 -16.81 -22.01 31.43
CA THR A 281 -15.99 -23.03 32.07
C THR A 281 -15.73 -22.63 33.51
N THR A 282 -16.60 -23.06 34.42
CA THR A 282 -16.34 -22.95 35.86
C THR A 282 -15.19 -23.88 36.22
N ARG A 283 -14.10 -23.31 36.75
CA ARG A 283 -12.92 -24.06 37.21
C ARG A 283 -13.35 -24.96 38.38
N ARG A 284 -13.50 -26.26 38.14
CA ARG A 284 -13.71 -27.27 39.20
C ARG A 284 -12.35 -27.65 39.80
N GLY A 285 -12.01 -27.05 40.94
CA GLY A 285 -11.14 -27.63 42.00
C GLY A 285 -9.61 -27.46 41.92
N GLY A 286 -9.03 -27.04 43.05
CA GLY A 286 -7.63 -27.23 43.54
C GLY A 286 -6.55 -26.33 42.91
N ASP A 287 -5.64 -25.64 43.60
CA ASP A 287 -5.23 -25.61 45.01
C ASP A 287 -4.84 -24.17 45.41
N GLY A 288 -5.10 -23.83 46.68
CA GLY A 288 -4.92 -22.50 47.26
C GLY A 288 -3.46 -22.12 47.54
N ALA A 289 -2.62 -22.04 46.51
CA ALA A 289 -1.22 -21.64 46.67
C ALA A 289 -0.68 -20.77 45.51
N SER A 290 -1.40 -19.74 45.09
CA SER A 290 -0.79 -18.58 44.42
C SER A 290 -1.75 -17.40 44.44
N GLY A 291 -1.45 -16.39 45.25
CA GLY A 291 -2.24 -15.16 45.41
C GLY A 291 -2.17 -14.21 44.21
N ALA A 292 -2.56 -14.64 43.01
CA ALA A 292 -2.71 -13.77 41.85
C ALA A 292 -3.97 -14.15 41.04
N HIS A 293 -4.90 -13.20 40.93
CA HIS A 293 -6.09 -13.19 40.06
C HIS A 293 -7.22 -14.19 40.36
N THR A 294 -7.78 -14.13 41.58
CA THR A 294 -9.09 -14.70 41.90
C THR A 294 -10.22 -13.75 41.44
N GLY A 295 -11.01 -14.12 40.43
CA GLY A 295 -12.31 -13.47 40.21
C GLY A 295 -13.04 -13.78 38.89
N THR A 296 -12.36 -13.66 37.75
CA THR A 296 -13.03 -13.69 36.44
C THR A 296 -12.81 -15.04 35.74
N PRO A 297 -13.86 -15.83 35.47
CA PRO A 297 -13.73 -17.12 34.79
C PRO A 297 -13.28 -16.90 33.34
N HIS A 298 -12.39 -17.73 32.81
CA HIS A 298 -12.10 -17.64 31.37
C HIS A 298 -13.26 -18.23 30.55
N VAL A 299 -13.53 -17.61 29.41
CA VAL A 299 -14.55 -18.03 28.45
C VAL A 299 -13.85 -18.55 27.20
N CYS A 300 -14.29 -19.68 26.67
CA CYS A 300 -13.72 -20.31 25.49
C CYS A 300 -14.59 -20.05 24.25
N PHE A 301 -13.97 -19.55 23.18
CA PHE A 301 -14.67 -19.31 21.91
C PHE A 301 -14.26 -20.28 20.79
N ALA A 302 -13.43 -21.29 21.07
CA ALA A 302 -12.93 -22.23 20.07
C ALA A 302 -14.05 -23.04 19.36
N ALA A 303 -15.17 -23.28 20.06
CA ALA A 303 -16.34 -23.98 19.54
C ALA A 303 -17.45 -23.04 19.03
N SER A 304 -17.18 -21.73 18.92
CA SER A 304 -18.14 -20.76 18.40
C SER A 304 -18.57 -21.12 16.98
N LYS A 305 -19.87 -20.95 16.69
CA LYS A 305 -20.40 -21.11 15.34
C LYS A 305 -20.05 -19.90 14.47
N VAL A 306 -20.01 -18.70 15.06
CA VAL A 306 -19.63 -17.46 14.40
C VAL A 306 -18.17 -17.49 13.93
N LEU A 307 -17.25 -18.04 14.73
CA LEU A 307 -15.84 -18.23 14.35
C LEU A 307 -15.52 -19.64 13.84
N SER A 308 -16.52 -20.39 13.37
CA SER A 308 -16.30 -21.72 12.82
C SER A 308 -15.60 -21.67 11.45
N SER A 309 -14.86 -22.72 11.08
CA SER A 309 -14.24 -22.80 9.75
C SER A 309 -15.26 -22.71 8.62
N ALA A 310 -16.49 -23.19 8.82
CA ALA A 310 -17.58 -23.06 7.87
C ALA A 310 -18.03 -21.60 7.70
N ALA A 311 -18.12 -20.84 8.80
CA ALA A 311 -18.44 -19.41 8.76
C ALA A 311 -17.33 -18.56 8.13
N LEU A 312 -16.08 -19.04 8.19
CA LEU A 312 -14.90 -18.36 7.63
C LEU A 312 -14.50 -18.87 6.23
N ALA A 313 -15.27 -19.75 5.59
CA ALA A 313 -14.93 -20.32 4.29
C ALA A 313 -14.78 -19.25 3.18
N LYS A 314 -13.97 -19.55 2.14
CA LYS A 314 -13.60 -18.80 0.91
C LYS A 314 -13.37 -17.27 1.02
N HIS A 315 -14.30 -16.53 1.60
CA HIS A 315 -14.26 -15.08 1.79
C HIS A 315 -14.22 -14.66 3.26
N GLY A 316 -14.13 -15.58 4.22
CA GLY A 316 -14.22 -15.25 5.64
C GLY A 316 -15.64 -14.89 6.08
N PHE A 317 -15.78 -14.58 7.36
CA PHE A 317 -17.03 -14.06 7.92
C PHE A 317 -17.17 -12.59 7.55
N PHE A 318 -18.10 -12.27 6.66
CA PHE A 318 -18.28 -10.93 6.10
C PHE A 318 -19.11 -10.03 7.01
N LEU A 319 -18.48 -8.95 7.48
CA LEU A 319 -19.09 -7.91 8.31
C LEU A 319 -19.74 -6.86 7.42
N ARG A 320 -21.07 -6.95 7.22
CA ARG A 320 -21.83 -6.07 6.32
C ARG A 320 -21.64 -4.59 6.60
N GLU A 321 -21.50 -4.23 7.87
CA GLU A 321 -21.36 -2.86 8.37
C GLU A 321 -20.05 -2.21 7.92
N THR A 322 -19.00 -3.01 7.73
CA THR A 322 -17.67 -2.52 7.34
C THR A 322 -17.29 -2.88 5.91
N GLY A 323 -17.99 -3.85 5.30
CA GLY A 323 -17.63 -4.42 4.01
C GLY A 323 -16.37 -5.29 4.04
N ASP A 324 -15.88 -5.65 5.23
CA ASP A 324 -14.66 -6.43 5.42
C ASP A 324 -14.98 -7.86 5.88
N ALA A 325 -14.12 -8.80 5.51
CA ALA A 325 -14.14 -10.15 6.05
C ALA A 325 -13.17 -10.31 7.22
N LEU A 326 -13.54 -11.10 8.22
CA LEU A 326 -12.64 -11.40 9.36
C LEU A 326 -11.37 -12.14 8.94
N VAL A 327 -11.49 -13.07 7.99
CA VAL A 327 -10.37 -13.80 7.37
C VAL A 327 -10.54 -13.72 5.86
N ASP A 328 -9.85 -12.79 5.21
CA ASP A 328 -9.97 -12.51 3.79
C ASP A 328 -8.90 -13.26 3.00
N VAL A 329 -9.32 -14.19 2.13
CA VAL A 329 -8.43 -14.89 1.20
C VAL A 329 -8.34 -14.08 -0.10
N GLN A 330 -7.21 -13.42 -0.30
CA GLN A 330 -7.02 -12.56 -1.46
C GLN A 330 -6.36 -13.32 -2.59
N SER A 331 -7.15 -13.64 -3.60
CA SER A 331 -6.69 -14.31 -4.83
C SER A 331 -6.26 -13.30 -5.90
N VAL A 332 -5.31 -13.70 -6.73
CA VAL A 332 -4.84 -12.88 -7.86
C VAL A 332 -5.98 -12.72 -8.87
N PRO A 333 -6.39 -11.49 -9.22
CA PRO A 333 -7.43 -11.24 -10.20
C PRO A 333 -6.91 -11.44 -11.62
N ARG A 334 -7.83 -11.53 -12.58
CA ARG A 334 -7.56 -11.28 -14.00
C ARG A 334 -7.39 -9.78 -14.24
N ALA A 335 -6.92 -9.39 -15.43
CA ALA A 335 -6.72 -7.99 -15.80
C ALA A 335 -8.00 -7.13 -15.75
N ASP A 336 -9.17 -7.74 -15.87
CA ASP A 336 -10.48 -7.09 -15.70
C ASP A 336 -10.91 -6.92 -14.23
N GLY A 337 -10.10 -7.39 -13.28
CA GLY A 337 -10.39 -7.36 -11.84
C GLY A 337 -11.22 -8.55 -11.34
N THR A 338 -11.74 -9.40 -12.22
CA THR A 338 -12.49 -10.61 -11.82
C THR A 338 -11.56 -11.64 -11.19
N VAL A 339 -12.06 -12.50 -10.29
CA VAL A 339 -11.28 -13.61 -9.70
C VAL A 339 -11.94 -14.90 -10.13
N ALA A 340 -11.15 -15.77 -10.76
CA ALA A 340 -11.57 -17.12 -11.11
C ALA A 340 -11.63 -18.00 -9.86
N ASP A 341 -12.42 -19.07 -9.90
CA ASP A 341 -12.57 -19.98 -8.76
C ASP A 341 -11.29 -20.76 -8.42
N ASP A 342 -10.43 -20.95 -9.40
CA ASP A 342 -9.13 -21.62 -9.32
C ASP A 342 -7.94 -20.63 -9.27
N ALA A 343 -8.21 -19.34 -9.05
CA ALA A 343 -7.19 -18.31 -8.99
C ALA A 343 -6.17 -18.58 -7.87
N ALA A 344 -4.90 -18.31 -8.15
CA ALA A 344 -3.83 -18.45 -7.17
C ALA A 344 -4.03 -17.47 -5.99
N VAL A 345 -3.81 -17.95 -4.77
CA VAL A 345 -3.97 -17.14 -3.55
C VAL A 345 -2.72 -16.30 -3.31
N ALA A 346 -2.85 -14.99 -3.27
CA ALA A 346 -1.72 -14.09 -3.05
C ALA A 346 -1.38 -13.92 -1.56
N GLN A 347 -2.39 -13.68 -0.73
CA GLN A 347 -2.24 -13.44 0.71
C GLN A 347 -3.53 -13.76 1.46
N VAL A 348 -3.43 -14.02 2.77
CA VAL A 348 -4.57 -14.16 3.68
C VAL A 348 -4.50 -13.05 4.71
N ILE A 349 -5.56 -12.27 4.86
CA ILE A 349 -5.62 -11.15 5.80
C ILE A 349 -6.54 -11.49 6.96
N VAL A 350 -6.04 -11.37 8.18
CA VAL A 350 -6.82 -11.51 9.41
C VAL A 350 -7.16 -10.13 9.94
N MET A 351 -8.42 -9.75 9.85
CA MET A 351 -8.91 -8.40 10.17
C MET A 351 -9.23 -8.25 11.66
N GLY A 352 -9.05 -7.03 12.18
CA GLY A 352 -9.39 -6.70 13.55
C GLY A 352 -8.38 -7.14 14.62
N ILE A 353 -7.17 -7.50 14.20
CA ILE A 353 -6.06 -7.76 15.11
C ILE A 353 -5.10 -6.57 15.05
N PRO A 354 -5.10 -5.69 16.07
CA PRO A 354 -4.19 -4.57 16.10
C PRO A 354 -2.73 -5.04 16.17
N MET A 355 -1.83 -4.30 15.52
CA MET A 355 -0.39 -4.60 15.49
C MET A 355 0.20 -4.91 16.87
N ARG A 356 -0.21 -4.19 17.93
CA ARG A 356 0.27 -4.41 19.31
C ARG A 356 -0.06 -5.79 19.90
N PHE A 357 -1.09 -6.45 19.38
CA PHE A 357 -1.53 -7.78 19.81
C PHE A 357 -1.04 -8.92 18.90
N SER A 358 -0.42 -8.62 17.76
CA SER A 358 0.03 -9.63 16.78
C SER A 358 0.87 -10.75 17.41
N ASN A 359 1.91 -10.40 18.17
CA ASN A 359 2.76 -11.38 18.87
C ASN A 359 2.04 -12.15 19.98
N HIS A 360 0.95 -11.59 20.53
CA HIS A 360 0.16 -12.25 21.57
C HIS A 360 -0.75 -13.34 20.97
N VAL A 361 -1.29 -13.09 19.77
CA VAL A 361 -2.22 -14.00 19.10
C VAL A 361 -1.53 -14.98 18.15
N PHE A 362 -0.31 -14.65 17.70
CA PHE A 362 0.63 -15.54 17.01
C PHE A 362 1.91 -15.73 17.85
N PRO A 363 1.83 -16.46 18.98
CA PRO A 363 2.97 -16.59 19.87
C PRO A 363 4.11 -17.40 19.24
N ALA A 364 5.34 -16.96 19.50
CA ALA A 364 6.56 -17.70 19.17
C ALA A 364 6.97 -18.65 20.30
N THR A 365 7.60 -19.77 20.00
CA THR A 365 8.20 -20.65 21.00
C THR A 365 9.35 -19.94 21.73
N GLY A 366 9.21 -19.73 23.05
CA GLY A 366 10.31 -19.29 23.92
C GLY A 366 10.42 -17.78 24.19
N SER A 367 9.34 -17.00 24.08
CA SER A 367 9.32 -15.62 24.57
C SER A 367 9.72 -15.56 26.06
N SER A 368 10.91 -15.01 26.34
CA SER A 368 11.45 -14.84 27.69
C SER A 368 10.58 -13.87 28.51
N PRO A 369 10.28 -14.16 29.80
CA PRO A 369 9.37 -13.36 30.62
C PRO A 369 9.91 -11.98 31.04
N PHE A 370 11.12 -11.59 30.62
CA PHE A 370 11.80 -10.40 31.15
C PHE A 370 11.62 -9.09 30.38
N ASN A 371 11.05 -9.10 29.17
CA ASN A 371 10.85 -7.87 28.36
C ASN A 371 9.38 -7.55 28.05
N SER A 372 8.43 -8.29 28.60
CA SER A 372 7.01 -7.94 28.57
C SER A 372 6.69 -7.02 29.75
N SER A 373 6.05 -5.88 29.48
CA SER A 373 5.42 -5.03 30.50
C SER A 373 4.64 -5.89 31.52
N PRO A 374 4.49 -5.49 32.80
CA PRO A 374 4.07 -6.37 33.91
C PRO A 374 2.67 -7.00 33.80
N ALA A 375 1.96 -6.83 32.68
CA ALA A 375 0.62 -7.33 32.46
C ALA A 375 0.49 -8.50 31.47
N THR A 376 1.55 -8.98 30.79
CA THR A 376 1.33 -9.72 29.51
C THR A 376 2.12 -11.01 29.20
N SER A 377 2.63 -11.82 30.14
CA SER A 377 3.34 -13.05 29.69
C SER A 377 3.26 -14.36 30.47
N ARG A 378 2.16 -14.68 31.20
CA ARG A 378 1.98 -16.09 31.63
C ARG A 378 0.66 -16.80 31.35
N ASP A 379 -0.51 -16.18 31.38
CA ASP A 379 -1.75 -16.99 31.42
C ASP A 379 -2.90 -16.43 30.58
N TRP A 380 -2.73 -16.35 29.25
CA TRP A 380 -3.85 -16.03 28.35
C TRP A 380 -4.35 -17.24 27.55
N HIS A 381 -4.86 -18.23 28.26
CA HIS A 381 -5.50 -19.37 27.64
C HIS A 381 -6.80 -19.66 28.38
N CYS A 382 -7.91 -19.74 27.67
CA CYS A 382 -9.17 -20.11 28.31
C CYS A 382 -9.17 -21.56 28.80
N CYS A 383 -8.44 -22.44 28.11
CA CYS A 383 -8.35 -23.87 28.40
C CYS A 383 -7.07 -24.49 27.79
N PRO A 384 -6.70 -25.73 28.18
CA PRO A 384 -5.52 -26.41 27.65
C PRO A 384 -5.54 -26.62 26.12
N GLN A 385 -6.72 -26.78 25.52
CA GLN A 385 -6.84 -26.94 24.06
C GLN A 385 -6.47 -25.67 23.32
N CYS A 386 -6.97 -24.50 23.76
CA CYS A 386 -6.58 -23.22 23.20
C CYS A 386 -5.08 -22.93 23.42
N ALA A 387 -4.52 -23.32 24.56
CA ALA A 387 -3.08 -23.22 24.82
C ALA A 387 -2.27 -24.05 23.80
N ALA A 388 -2.63 -25.32 23.62
CA ALA A 388 -1.97 -26.22 22.67
C ALA A 388 -2.10 -25.75 21.23
N ALA A 389 -3.28 -25.26 20.82
CA ALA A 389 -3.48 -24.68 19.50
C ALA A 389 -2.60 -23.44 19.28
N GLY A 390 -2.24 -22.71 20.34
CA GLY A 390 -1.40 -21.50 20.22
C GLY A 390 0.07 -21.78 20.20
N ALA A 391 0.49 -22.79 20.96
CA ALA A 391 1.89 -23.18 21.04
C ALA A 391 2.45 -23.41 19.63
N GLY A 392 3.42 -22.59 19.22
CA GLY A 392 4.07 -22.73 17.93
C GLY A 392 3.28 -22.21 16.72
N ALA A 393 2.21 -21.44 16.88
CA ALA A 393 1.39 -20.92 15.77
C ALA A 393 2.23 -20.19 14.72
N ARG A 394 3.10 -19.27 15.18
CA ARG A 394 4.01 -18.54 14.30
C ARG A 394 4.99 -19.48 13.58
N GLN A 395 5.55 -20.46 14.30
CA GLN A 395 6.49 -21.44 13.75
C GLN A 395 5.83 -22.30 12.67
N ARG A 396 4.56 -22.69 12.84
CA ARG A 396 3.83 -23.47 11.81
C ARG A 396 3.65 -22.67 10.52
N LEU A 397 3.26 -21.41 10.63
CA LEU A 397 3.15 -20.51 9.48
C LEU A 397 4.51 -20.31 8.79
N GLU A 398 5.54 -20.05 9.58
CA GLU A 398 6.91 -19.87 9.08
C GLU A 398 7.46 -21.15 8.43
N ALA A 399 7.19 -22.33 9.00
CA ALA A 399 7.58 -23.62 8.45
C ALA A 399 6.86 -23.94 7.12
N ALA A 400 5.62 -23.45 6.96
CA ALA A 400 4.91 -23.49 5.68
C ALA A 400 5.42 -22.44 4.67
N GLY A 401 6.44 -21.66 5.02
CA GLY A 401 7.03 -20.65 4.15
C GLY A 401 6.20 -19.37 4.04
N LEU A 402 5.39 -19.08 5.06
CA LEU A 402 4.70 -17.80 5.19
C LEU A 402 5.48 -16.81 6.07
N GLU A 403 5.17 -15.55 5.89
CA GLU A 403 5.61 -14.44 6.71
C GLU A 403 4.40 -13.68 7.24
N LEU A 404 4.48 -13.23 8.49
CA LEU A 404 3.43 -12.47 9.14
C LEU A 404 3.80 -10.99 9.13
N LYS A 405 2.99 -10.18 8.47
CA LYS A 405 3.14 -8.72 8.44
C LYS A 405 1.99 -8.07 9.18
N SER A 406 2.32 -7.46 10.32
CA SER A 406 1.33 -6.70 11.09
C SER A 406 1.02 -5.38 10.41
N GLN A 407 -0.25 -5.02 10.40
CA GLN A 407 -0.80 -3.76 9.92
C GLN A 407 -1.60 -3.11 11.06
N PRO A 408 -1.96 -1.81 10.99
CA PRO A 408 -2.61 -1.12 12.11
C PRO A 408 -3.86 -1.83 12.67
N ASN A 409 -4.66 -2.49 11.81
CA ASN A 409 -5.90 -3.16 12.19
C ASN A 409 -5.97 -4.62 11.72
N SER A 410 -4.88 -5.21 11.23
CA SER A 410 -4.90 -6.52 10.61
C SER A 410 -3.53 -7.20 10.66
N VAL A 411 -3.51 -8.50 10.41
CA VAL A 411 -2.29 -9.26 10.15
C VAL A 411 -2.39 -9.87 8.76
N CYS A 412 -1.43 -9.57 7.91
CA CYS A 412 -1.31 -10.14 6.57
C CYS A 412 -0.36 -11.34 6.61
N LEU A 413 -0.82 -12.48 6.09
CA LEU A 413 -0.06 -13.71 5.91
C LEU A 413 0.23 -13.85 4.42
N HIS A 414 1.50 -13.78 4.04
CA HIS A 414 1.91 -13.86 2.63
C HIS A 414 3.14 -14.76 2.47
N ARG A 415 3.48 -15.11 1.23
CA ARG A 415 4.65 -15.93 0.95
C ARG A 415 5.93 -15.24 1.43
N ARG A 416 6.80 -15.99 2.11
CA ARG A 416 8.10 -15.49 2.56
C ARG A 416 8.92 -14.99 1.36
N GLY A 417 9.56 -13.84 1.53
CA GLY A 417 10.38 -13.21 0.48
C GLY A 417 9.58 -12.43 -0.58
N VAL A 418 8.25 -12.42 -0.46
CA VAL A 418 7.37 -11.52 -1.21
C VAL A 418 7.13 -10.27 -0.36
N ASP A 419 7.64 -9.14 -0.85
CA ASP A 419 7.48 -7.81 -0.27
C ASP A 419 7.30 -6.74 -1.36
N LYS A 420 7.18 -5.46 -0.98
CA LYS A 420 7.02 -4.36 -1.94
C LYS A 420 8.21 -4.18 -2.90
N ALA A 421 9.39 -4.70 -2.58
CA ALA A 421 10.56 -4.67 -3.44
C ALA A 421 10.66 -5.88 -4.39
N THR A 422 9.73 -6.84 -4.32
CA THR A 422 9.69 -8.01 -5.22
C THR A 422 9.69 -7.59 -6.69
N CYS A 423 8.91 -6.55 -7.04
CA CYS A 423 8.92 -6.01 -8.40
C CYS A 423 10.27 -5.44 -8.80
N VAL A 424 10.94 -4.67 -7.94
CA VAL A 424 12.26 -4.09 -8.22
C VAL A 424 13.29 -5.18 -8.47
N ARG A 425 13.33 -6.22 -7.61
CA ARG A 425 14.24 -7.37 -7.78
C ARG A 425 13.98 -8.10 -9.10
N TRP A 426 12.72 -8.31 -9.45
CA TRP A 426 12.36 -8.96 -10.71
C TRP A 426 12.70 -8.10 -11.93
N LEU A 427 12.41 -6.80 -11.89
CA LEU A 427 12.74 -5.86 -12.96
C LEU A 427 14.26 -5.84 -13.21
N LEU A 428 15.09 -5.84 -12.16
CA LEU A 428 16.54 -5.96 -12.28
C LEU A 428 16.97 -7.28 -12.92
N ALA A 429 16.36 -8.39 -12.52
CA ALA A 429 16.72 -9.70 -13.05
C ALA A 429 16.30 -9.89 -14.52
N GLN A 430 15.22 -9.25 -14.97
CA GLN A 430 14.63 -9.51 -16.28
C GLN A 430 14.75 -8.36 -17.28
N HIS A 431 15.42 -7.25 -16.93
CA HIS A 431 15.45 -6.07 -17.78
C HIS A 431 16.04 -6.35 -19.18
N GLU A 432 17.09 -7.15 -19.30
CA GLU A 432 17.64 -7.53 -20.61
C GLU A 432 16.69 -8.43 -21.40
N ARG A 433 16.14 -9.47 -20.74
CA ARG A 433 15.26 -10.47 -21.35
C ARG A 433 13.99 -9.86 -21.93
N HIS A 434 13.39 -8.89 -21.22
CA HIS A 434 12.16 -8.22 -21.66
C HIS A 434 12.42 -6.83 -22.27
N GLN A 435 13.68 -6.49 -22.56
CA GLN A 435 14.08 -5.19 -23.12
C GLN A 435 13.54 -4.00 -22.31
N LEU A 436 13.46 -4.15 -20.98
CA LEU A 436 13.02 -3.10 -20.07
C LEU A 436 14.16 -2.11 -19.89
N LEU A 437 13.85 -0.82 -20.00
CA LEU A 437 14.80 0.25 -19.72
C LEU A 437 14.79 0.57 -18.21
N PHE A 438 14.95 -0.44 -17.35
CA PHE A 438 14.97 -0.26 -15.89
C PHE A 438 16.40 -0.14 -15.39
N LYS A 439 16.72 1.01 -14.77
CA LYS A 439 18.01 1.26 -14.12
C LYS A 439 17.77 1.96 -12.80
N LEU A 440 18.40 1.48 -11.72
CA LEU A 440 18.28 2.10 -10.39
C LEU A 440 18.66 3.59 -10.40
N SER A 441 19.68 3.97 -11.16
CA SER A 441 20.12 5.37 -11.29
C SER A 441 19.16 6.29 -12.03
N GLN A 442 18.14 5.73 -12.69
CA GLN A 442 17.06 6.45 -13.39
C GLN A 442 15.69 6.16 -12.74
N ALA A 443 15.69 5.62 -11.52
CA ALA A 443 14.49 5.28 -10.78
C ALA A 443 14.39 6.10 -9.49
N LEU A 444 13.16 6.39 -9.08
CA LEU A 444 12.82 6.96 -7.77
C LEU A 444 11.82 6.04 -7.08
N ALA A 445 12.04 5.79 -5.79
CA ALA A 445 11.10 5.09 -4.93
C ALA A 445 10.33 6.09 -4.05
N PHE A 446 9.05 5.82 -3.78
CA PHE A 446 8.21 6.66 -2.90
C PHE A 446 7.50 5.78 -1.87
N GLY A 447 7.40 6.26 -0.63
CA GLY A 447 6.65 5.59 0.43
C GLY A 447 6.45 6.47 1.67
N ASP A 448 5.38 6.21 2.41
CA ASP A 448 5.00 6.93 3.63
C ASP A 448 5.56 6.28 4.89
N MET A 449 5.98 5.01 4.83
CA MET A 449 6.34 4.20 6.00
C MET A 449 7.69 3.47 5.81
N PRO A 450 8.80 4.21 5.59
CA PRO A 450 10.12 3.66 5.26
C PRO A 450 10.73 2.76 6.33
N GLU A 451 10.26 2.85 7.59
CA GLU A 451 10.74 2.03 8.71
C GLU A 451 10.03 0.67 8.82
N SER A 452 8.97 0.43 8.04
CA SER A 452 8.24 -0.84 8.09
C SER A 452 7.83 -1.35 6.71
N VAL A 453 6.64 -1.02 6.23
CA VAL A 453 6.07 -1.69 5.05
C VAL A 453 6.75 -1.31 3.75
N ASP A 454 7.41 -0.13 3.70
CA ASP A 454 8.19 0.36 2.57
C ASP A 454 9.70 0.19 2.74
N ALA A 455 10.16 -0.27 3.91
CA ALA A 455 11.57 -0.49 4.19
C ALA A 455 12.31 -1.27 3.08
N PRO A 456 11.71 -2.33 2.47
CA PRO A 456 12.36 -3.02 1.35
C PRO A 456 12.71 -2.13 0.17
N LEU A 457 11.89 -1.11 -0.15
CA LEU A 457 12.13 -0.19 -1.27
C LEU A 457 13.32 0.75 -1.04
N THR A 458 13.76 0.93 0.21
CA THR A 458 14.92 1.76 0.56
C THR A 458 16.27 1.07 0.30
N ALA A 459 16.26 -0.24 0.03
CA ALA A 459 17.45 -1.09 -0.01
C ALA A 459 18.14 -1.20 -1.39
N PHE A 460 17.89 -0.25 -2.31
CA PHE A 460 18.33 -0.34 -3.71
C PHE A 460 19.14 0.87 -4.19
N PRO A 461 20.25 1.26 -3.56
CA PRO A 461 21.11 2.30 -4.13
C PRO A 461 21.59 1.87 -5.54
N PRO A 462 21.72 2.80 -6.51
CA PRO A 462 21.54 4.26 -6.40
C PRO A 462 20.10 4.77 -6.59
N MET A 463 19.06 3.91 -6.57
CA MET A 463 17.67 4.36 -6.59
C MET A 463 17.38 5.16 -5.33
N GLN A 464 16.90 6.38 -5.52
CA GLN A 464 16.64 7.31 -4.41
C GLN A 464 15.23 7.11 -3.88
N PHE A 465 15.08 7.17 -2.55
CA PHE A 465 13.81 7.01 -1.86
C PHE A 465 13.30 8.36 -1.34
N ILE A 466 12.08 8.72 -1.73
CA ILE A 466 11.37 9.91 -1.26
C ILE A 466 10.39 9.49 -0.17
N SER A 467 10.73 9.81 1.08
CA SER A 467 9.89 9.55 2.24
C SER A 467 8.83 10.63 2.39
N LEU A 468 7.58 10.18 2.47
CA LEU A 468 6.40 11.02 2.63
C LEU A 468 5.77 10.89 4.02
N SER A 469 6.47 10.22 4.94
CA SER A 469 6.03 10.04 6.31
C SER A 469 5.61 11.37 6.92
N PRO A 470 4.45 11.44 7.59
CA PRO A 470 4.03 12.64 8.31
C PRO A 470 5.06 13.12 9.35
N GLN A 471 5.94 12.22 9.82
CA GLN A 471 6.96 12.50 10.84
C GLN A 471 8.36 12.44 10.21
N ASP A 472 9.18 13.46 10.49
CA ASP A 472 10.60 13.40 10.12
C ASP A 472 11.39 12.66 11.21
N ASP A 473 11.36 11.33 11.15
CA ASP A 473 12.09 10.50 12.11
C ASP A 473 13.58 10.33 11.78
N ALA A 474 14.21 11.27 11.04
CA ALA A 474 15.61 11.15 10.61
C ALA A 474 16.57 10.84 11.77
N ALA A 475 16.39 11.51 12.91
CA ALA A 475 17.20 11.28 14.11
C ALA A 475 16.94 9.91 14.76
N ALA A 476 15.68 9.45 14.81
CA ALA A 476 15.34 8.13 15.33
C ALA A 476 15.84 7.01 14.39
N ARG A 477 15.82 7.26 13.07
CA ARG A 477 16.38 6.37 12.04
C ARG A 477 17.90 6.24 12.19
N LEU A 478 18.63 7.35 12.28
CA LEU A 478 20.08 7.35 12.54
C LEU A 478 20.41 6.62 13.86
N ALA A 479 19.67 6.92 14.93
CA ALA A 479 19.88 6.25 16.22
C ALA A 479 19.55 4.74 16.20
N ASN A 480 18.62 4.29 15.35
CA ASN A 480 18.33 2.87 15.15
C ASN A 480 19.44 2.18 14.33
N ILE A 481 19.97 2.85 13.29
CA ILE A 481 21.10 2.37 12.49
C ILE A 481 22.35 2.23 13.36
N GLU A 482 22.65 3.24 14.17
CA GLU A 482 23.76 3.21 15.13
C GLU A 482 23.59 2.10 16.16
N ARG A 483 22.39 1.93 16.73
CA ARG A 483 22.11 0.81 17.66
C ARG A 483 22.27 -0.57 17.01
N ALA A 484 21.84 -0.74 15.76
CA ALA A 484 22.01 -1.98 15.02
C ALA A 484 23.49 -2.27 14.69
N ALA A 485 24.28 -1.24 14.38
CA ALA A 485 25.72 -1.36 14.13
C ALA A 485 26.50 -1.73 15.42
N VAL A 486 26.11 -1.16 16.56
CA VAL A 486 26.73 -1.48 17.87
C VAL A 486 26.37 -2.90 18.33
N ALA A 487 25.11 -3.34 18.14
CA ALA A 487 24.68 -4.69 18.48
C ALA A 487 25.35 -5.79 17.62
N GLY A 488 25.76 -5.45 16.39
CA GLY A 488 26.56 -6.34 15.53
C GLY A 488 28.06 -6.40 15.88
N SER A 489 28.55 -5.51 16.74
CA SER A 489 29.98 -5.33 17.03
C SER A 489 30.41 -5.89 18.39
N THR A 490 29.50 -6.37 19.24
CA THR A 490 29.78 -6.81 20.61
C THR A 490 29.83 -8.33 20.81
N SER A 491 30.13 -9.12 19.77
CA SER A 491 30.29 -10.59 19.89
C SER A 491 31.60 -11.12 19.33
N ALA A 492 32.71 -10.43 19.62
CA ALA A 492 34.04 -11.00 19.52
C ALA A 492 34.82 -10.68 20.80
N ASP A 493 34.62 -11.49 21.85
CA ASP A 493 35.76 -12.15 22.51
C ASP A 493 35.36 -13.27 23.51
N GLU A 494 36.06 -14.39 23.31
CA GLU A 494 36.52 -15.42 24.26
C GLU A 494 35.55 -16.06 25.28
N THR A 495 34.95 -17.19 24.90
CA THR A 495 35.18 -18.51 25.55
C THR A 495 34.42 -19.63 24.82
N GLY A 496 35.11 -20.74 24.52
CA GLY A 496 34.60 -21.83 23.68
C GLY A 496 33.48 -22.67 24.31
N GLY A 497 32.53 -23.09 23.47
CA GLY A 497 31.51 -24.09 23.79
C GLY A 497 30.54 -24.29 22.62
N GLN A 498 30.58 -25.47 22.00
CA GLN A 498 29.79 -25.84 20.82
C GLN A 498 28.27 -25.83 21.08
N GLY A 499 27.52 -25.23 20.15
CA GLY A 499 26.06 -25.26 20.09
C GLY A 499 25.55 -24.35 18.97
N GLU A 500 25.45 -24.86 17.75
CA GLU A 500 25.04 -24.12 16.55
C GLU A 500 23.60 -23.60 16.65
N ARG A 501 23.43 -22.33 17.03
CA ARG A 501 22.26 -21.50 16.72
C ARG A 501 22.58 -20.69 15.47
N GLN A 502 22.07 -21.09 14.30
CA GLN A 502 21.99 -20.17 13.16
C GLN A 502 20.76 -19.25 13.33
N GLN A 503 20.87 -18.29 14.24
CA GLN A 503 20.19 -17.01 14.04
C GLN A 503 21.00 -16.29 12.98
N GLN A 504 20.51 -16.24 11.75
CA GLN A 504 21.10 -15.36 10.74
C GLN A 504 20.93 -13.91 11.24
N PRO A 505 22.02 -13.18 11.52
CA PRO A 505 21.93 -11.75 11.69
C PRO A 505 21.49 -11.13 10.34
N PRO A 506 20.80 -9.97 10.34
CA PRO A 506 20.59 -9.24 9.10
C PRO A 506 21.96 -9.02 8.43
N PRO A 507 22.06 -9.06 7.08
CA PRO A 507 23.34 -8.91 6.40
C PRO A 507 23.95 -7.55 6.75
N SER A 508 24.92 -7.58 7.67
CA SER A 508 25.69 -6.46 8.15
C SER A 508 26.62 -6.02 7.04
N GLY A 509 26.23 -4.96 6.33
CA GLY A 509 26.99 -4.40 5.21
C GLY A 509 26.28 -3.30 4.43
N TYR A 510 24.93 -3.22 4.48
CA TYR A 510 24.16 -2.33 3.59
C TYR A 510 23.60 -1.04 4.22
N LEU A 511 23.75 -0.81 5.52
CA LEU A 511 22.96 0.21 6.24
C LEU A 511 23.66 1.54 6.51
N SER A 512 24.98 1.64 6.31
CA SER A 512 25.69 2.92 6.50
C SER A 512 25.59 3.87 5.30
N ASP A 513 25.28 3.36 4.11
CA ASP A 513 25.23 4.15 2.85
C ASP A 513 23.80 4.59 2.47
N GLY A 514 22.77 3.99 3.07
CA GLY A 514 21.36 4.24 2.74
C GLY A 514 20.86 5.65 3.09
N ALA A 515 21.53 6.34 4.01
CA ALA A 515 21.17 7.72 4.38
C ALA A 515 21.38 8.72 3.23
N HIS A 516 22.30 8.44 2.30
CA HIS A 516 22.61 9.33 1.18
C HIS A 516 21.58 9.29 0.06
N TYR A 517 20.76 8.23 -0.01
CA TYR A 517 19.78 8.02 -1.07
C TYR A 517 18.33 8.21 -0.59
N MET A 518 18.11 8.63 0.66
CA MET A 518 16.78 8.84 1.22
C MET A 518 16.53 10.32 1.54
N PHE A 519 15.44 10.88 1.00
CA PHE A 519 15.05 12.27 1.21
C PHE A 519 13.66 12.35 1.84
N HIS A 520 13.51 13.14 2.89
CA HIS A 520 12.21 13.36 3.54
C HIS A 520 11.52 14.61 2.98
N VAL A 521 10.27 14.44 2.54
CA VAL A 521 9.37 15.52 2.11
C VAL A 521 8.17 15.65 3.06
N GLY A 522 7.63 14.51 3.50
CA GLY A 522 6.44 14.45 4.35
C GLY A 522 5.15 14.86 3.64
N GLY A 523 4.03 14.84 4.36
CA GLY A 523 2.73 15.29 3.83
C GLY A 523 1.94 14.27 3.01
N GLU A 524 2.38 13.01 2.98
CA GLU A 524 1.72 11.92 2.25
C GLU A 524 1.52 12.28 0.75
N GLU A 525 0.33 12.01 0.18
CA GLU A 525 0.00 12.29 -1.23
C GLU A 525 0.27 13.74 -1.67
N GLU A 526 0.07 14.71 -0.78
CA GLU A 526 0.34 16.12 -1.08
C GLU A 526 1.85 16.38 -1.20
N GLY A 527 2.64 15.68 -0.39
CA GLY A 527 4.09 15.65 -0.51
C GLY A 527 4.56 15.08 -1.84
N THR A 528 3.96 13.99 -2.31
CA THR A 528 4.19 13.45 -3.66
C THR A 528 3.91 14.53 -4.71
N GLY A 529 2.76 15.19 -4.61
CA GLY A 529 2.36 16.24 -5.55
C GLY A 529 3.37 17.39 -5.61
N LEU A 530 3.80 17.90 -4.45
CA LEU A 530 4.78 18.97 -4.35
C LEU A 530 6.16 18.55 -4.87
N PHE A 531 6.60 17.33 -4.56
CA PHE A 531 7.89 16.83 -5.05
C PHE A 531 7.90 16.65 -6.57
N LEU A 532 6.86 16.01 -7.12
CA LEU A 532 6.74 15.81 -8.56
C LEU A 532 6.61 17.13 -9.31
N GLU A 533 5.92 18.13 -8.75
CA GLU A 533 5.89 19.48 -9.30
C GLU A 533 7.31 20.06 -9.42
N GLU A 534 8.06 20.10 -8.32
CA GLU A 534 9.44 20.64 -8.32
C GLU A 534 10.35 19.90 -9.30
N LEU A 535 10.24 18.56 -9.34
CA LEU A 535 11.06 17.72 -10.20
C LEU A 535 10.72 17.91 -11.67
N LEU A 536 9.44 17.77 -12.05
CA LEU A 536 9.02 17.82 -13.46
C LEU A 536 9.14 19.24 -14.04
N VAL A 537 8.86 20.29 -13.25
CA VAL A 537 9.10 21.68 -13.68
C VAL A 537 10.59 21.93 -13.90
N SER A 538 11.46 21.45 -13.00
CA SER A 538 12.92 21.56 -13.14
C SER A 538 13.41 20.90 -14.44
N CYS A 539 12.97 19.68 -14.73
CA CYS A 539 13.39 18.94 -15.92
C CYS A 539 12.87 19.57 -17.21
N THR A 540 11.58 19.93 -17.26
CA THR A 540 10.95 20.50 -18.48
C THR A 540 11.51 21.89 -18.82
N SER A 541 11.77 22.73 -17.80
CA SER A 541 12.37 24.06 -17.99
C SER A 541 13.81 23.98 -18.54
N GLU A 542 14.56 22.94 -18.18
CA GLU A 542 15.91 22.71 -18.71
C GLU A 542 15.88 22.17 -20.13
N GLN A 543 14.95 21.27 -20.43
CA GLN A 543 14.75 20.79 -21.79
C GLN A 543 14.35 21.93 -22.75
N GLN A 544 13.45 22.83 -22.34
CA GLN A 544 13.07 23.99 -23.16
C GLN A 544 14.25 24.93 -23.42
N ARG A 545 15.09 25.19 -22.41
CA ARG A 545 16.32 25.99 -22.58
C ARG A 545 17.33 25.33 -23.51
N SER A 546 17.44 24.00 -23.47
CA SER A 546 18.32 23.22 -24.34
C SER A 546 17.81 23.19 -25.79
N ALA A 547 16.50 23.05 -26.00
CA ALA A 547 15.87 23.08 -27.31
C ALA A 547 15.95 24.48 -27.97
N ALA A 548 15.92 25.55 -27.18
CA ALA A 548 16.08 26.91 -27.68
C ALA A 548 17.53 27.26 -28.07
N SER A 549 18.52 26.45 -27.67
CA SER A 549 19.94 26.82 -27.76
C SER A 549 20.78 26.05 -28.79
N SER A 550 20.35 24.93 -29.39
CA SER A 550 21.20 24.25 -30.40
C SER A 550 20.56 23.17 -31.30
N SER A 551 21.30 22.88 -32.36
CA SER A 551 21.14 21.93 -33.49
C SER A 551 20.70 20.50 -33.14
N THR A 552 20.32 19.72 -34.17
CA THR A 552 19.88 18.31 -34.12
C THR A 552 20.72 17.37 -33.23
N ALA A 553 22.03 17.57 -33.10
CA ALA A 553 22.88 16.78 -32.20
C ALA A 553 22.59 16.98 -30.70
N ALA A 554 22.12 18.16 -30.29
CA ALA A 554 21.72 18.45 -28.91
C ALA A 554 20.36 17.84 -28.56
N ALA A 555 19.47 17.71 -29.55
CA ALA A 555 18.18 17.05 -29.38
C ALA A 555 18.34 15.55 -29.04
N ASP A 556 19.30 14.87 -29.66
CA ASP A 556 19.61 13.46 -29.38
C ASP A 556 20.32 13.26 -28.03
N ALA A 557 21.24 14.16 -27.64
CA ALA A 557 21.85 14.14 -26.31
C ALA A 557 20.82 14.36 -25.18
N THR A 558 19.81 15.21 -25.41
CA THR A 558 18.73 15.47 -24.45
C THR A 558 17.79 14.27 -24.27
N ARG A 559 17.66 13.40 -25.30
CA ARG A 559 16.88 12.15 -25.23
C ARG A 559 17.51 11.07 -24.36
N MET A 560 18.82 11.16 -24.08
CA MET A 560 19.57 10.21 -23.24
C MET A 560 19.95 10.78 -21.86
N ALA A 561 19.54 12.01 -21.55
CA ALA A 561 19.84 12.64 -20.28
C ALA A 561 19.18 11.89 -19.11
N ASN A 562 19.95 11.61 -18.05
CA ASN A 562 19.39 11.18 -16.78
C ASN A 562 18.82 12.39 -16.03
N TRP A 563 17.51 12.44 -15.88
CA TRP A 563 16.81 13.52 -15.19
C TRP A 563 16.78 13.32 -13.66
N PHE A 564 16.96 12.09 -13.18
CA PHE A 564 16.88 11.75 -11.75
C PHE A 564 18.26 11.71 -11.10
N THR A 565 19.11 12.70 -11.40
CA THR A 565 20.41 12.82 -10.74
C THR A 565 20.26 13.10 -9.24
N ALA A 566 21.21 12.62 -8.44
CA ALA A 566 21.19 12.81 -6.99
C ALA A 566 21.06 14.29 -6.58
N ASP A 567 21.85 15.17 -7.21
CA ASP A 567 21.80 16.61 -6.92
C ASP A 567 20.44 17.23 -7.23
N ARG A 568 19.84 16.89 -8.38
CA ARG A 568 18.53 17.44 -8.75
C ARG A 568 17.47 16.98 -7.78
N VAL A 569 17.43 15.69 -7.49
CA VAL A 569 16.45 15.10 -6.57
C VAL A 569 16.59 15.68 -5.17
N ALA A 570 17.81 15.83 -4.66
CA ALA A 570 18.06 16.46 -3.36
C ALA A 570 17.53 17.90 -3.32
N VAL A 571 17.81 18.71 -4.36
CA VAL A 571 17.32 20.10 -4.45
C VAL A 571 15.79 20.16 -4.52
N CYS A 572 15.17 19.31 -5.34
CA CYS A 572 13.71 19.24 -5.47
C CYS A 572 13.04 18.77 -4.17
N ALA A 573 13.58 17.75 -3.51
CA ALA A 573 13.09 17.26 -2.22
C ALA A 573 13.17 18.34 -1.14
N THR A 574 14.29 19.07 -1.06
CA THR A 574 14.47 20.17 -0.10
C THR A 574 13.44 21.27 -0.31
N ARG A 575 13.16 21.65 -1.57
CA ARG A 575 12.15 22.67 -1.89
C ARG A 575 10.74 22.19 -1.58
N ALA A 576 10.42 20.95 -1.95
CA ALA A 576 9.12 20.35 -1.69
C ALA A 576 8.84 20.25 -0.19
N ARG A 577 9.82 19.80 0.61
CA ARG A 577 9.74 19.75 2.07
C ARG A 577 9.41 21.12 2.66
N ARG A 578 10.17 22.16 2.27
CA ARG A 578 9.93 23.52 2.75
C ARG A 578 8.51 24.01 2.42
N ARG A 579 8.03 23.77 1.19
CA ARG A 579 6.67 24.12 0.78
C ARG A 579 5.60 23.36 1.58
N MET A 580 5.87 22.10 1.91
CA MET A 580 4.97 21.29 2.74
C MET A 580 4.91 21.83 4.18
N GLU A 581 6.06 22.19 4.76
CA GLU A 581 6.14 22.81 6.09
C GLU A 581 5.36 24.14 6.14
N GLU A 582 5.51 24.99 5.11
CA GLU A 582 4.76 26.25 4.96
C GLU A 582 3.24 26.02 4.90
N GLU A 583 2.81 25.02 4.14
CA GLU A 583 1.40 24.66 4.00
C GLU A 583 0.80 24.15 5.32
N LEU A 584 1.54 23.29 6.05
CA LEU A 584 1.13 22.81 7.38
C LEU A 584 1.05 23.95 8.41
N LEU A 585 1.97 24.93 8.35
CA LEU A 585 1.93 26.12 9.20
C LEU A 585 0.74 27.02 8.85
N ARG A 586 0.41 27.17 7.57
CA ARG A 586 -0.74 27.94 7.11
C ARG A 586 -2.06 27.32 7.60
N ARG A 587 -2.20 26.00 7.49
CA ARG A 587 -3.38 25.25 7.98
C ARG A 587 -3.54 25.36 9.49
N ARG A 588 -2.46 25.23 10.26
CA ARG A 588 -2.49 25.42 11.73
C ARG A 588 -2.97 26.81 12.13
N ARG A 589 -2.49 27.86 11.46
CA ARG A 589 -2.95 29.25 11.68
C ARG A 589 -4.44 29.41 11.39
N GLN A 590 -4.91 28.93 10.23
CA GLN A 590 -6.33 29.00 9.87
C GLN A 590 -7.23 28.23 10.86
N GLN A 591 -6.78 27.06 11.33
CA GLN A 591 -7.52 26.28 12.32
C GLN A 591 -7.58 27.00 13.67
N GLN A 592 -6.47 27.63 14.09
CA GLN A 592 -6.42 28.44 15.29
C GLN A 592 -7.36 29.64 15.19
N GLU A 593 -7.33 30.39 14.09
CA GLU A 593 -8.22 31.52 13.82
C GLU A 593 -9.71 31.12 13.85
N ARG A 594 -10.06 30.00 13.21
CA ARG A 594 -11.43 29.44 13.24
C ARG A 594 -11.85 29.04 14.65
N SER A 595 -10.95 28.44 15.42
CA SER A 595 -11.23 28.05 16.81
C SER A 595 -11.44 29.27 17.70
N THR A 596 -10.65 30.34 17.51
CA THR A 596 -10.80 31.60 18.26
C THR A 596 -12.08 32.34 17.87
N ALA A 597 -12.43 32.39 16.59
CA ALA A 597 -13.69 33.00 16.14
C ALA A 597 -14.91 32.25 16.69
N ARG A 598 -14.86 30.91 16.73
CA ARG A 598 -15.91 30.08 17.32
C ARG A 598 -16.03 30.26 18.84
N ALA A 599 -14.91 30.46 19.54
CA ALA A 599 -14.90 30.72 20.98
C ALA A 599 -15.41 32.14 21.33
N GLN A 600 -15.30 33.10 20.41
CA GLN A 600 -15.76 34.48 20.58
C GLN A 600 -17.23 34.70 20.18
N GLY A 601 -17.96 33.65 19.79
CA GLY A 601 -19.40 33.75 19.46
C GLY A 601 -19.72 34.52 18.17
N THR A 602 -18.72 34.88 17.38
CA THR A 602 -18.87 35.63 16.13
C THR A 602 -19.04 34.68 14.94
N THR A 603 -20.16 33.97 14.88
CA THR A 603 -20.63 33.36 13.63
C THR A 603 -21.95 34.00 13.24
N HIS A 604 -21.91 35.03 12.39
CA HIS A 604 -23.05 35.36 11.55
C HIS A 604 -23.15 34.28 10.45
N PRO A 605 -24.31 33.62 10.28
CA PRO A 605 -24.52 32.75 9.14
C PRO A 605 -24.82 33.63 7.93
N THR A 606 -23.97 33.58 6.90
CA THR A 606 -24.37 34.03 5.56
C THR A 606 -24.51 32.79 4.70
N VAL A 607 -25.74 32.66 4.18
CA VAL A 607 -26.30 31.61 3.31
C VAL A 607 -25.51 31.44 2.03
#